data_AF-A0A940ART1-F1
#
_entry.id   AF-A0A940ART1-F1
#
_cell.length_a   1.000
_cell.length_b   1.000
_cell.length_c   1.000
_cell.angle_alpha   90.00
_cell.angle_beta   90.00
_cell.angle_gamma   90.00
#
_symmetry.space_group_name_H-M   'P 1'
#
loop_
_entity.id
_entity.type
_entity.pdbx_description
1 polymer ?
#
loop_
_entity_poly.entity_id
_entity_poly.type
_entity_poly.pdbx_seq_one_letter_code
_entity_poly.pdbx_strand_id
1 'polypeptide(L)'
;MLRQAAKAKLAKYQSIWNSTFVTPCPVLDLRKIRRKRKPFITKELFDSLIPCSNTKKIIRPNPYNGIVFRSKSEREIAEFLDSIDVPYKYEPLLQFDGTDVHPDFVCFLPELGAGFIIEHCGLIDKGDYIEKTIFSFRLYTSHGLLPGYDFLFTYETEAFPPTSDYFVSQITKILDAICSP
;
A
#
# COMPACT_ATOMS: atom_id res chain seq x y z
N MET A 1 -17.30 -4.22 -6.88
CA MET A 1 -18.30 -3.13 -6.96
C MET A 1 -17.68 -1.76 -7.27
N LEU A 2 -16.61 -1.33 -6.59
CA LEU A 2 -15.95 -0.03 -6.80
C LEU A 2 -15.52 0.24 -8.26
N ARG A 3 -14.91 -0.74 -8.93
CA ARG A 3 -14.47 -0.59 -10.33
C ARG A 3 -15.62 -0.35 -11.32
N GLN A 4 -16.75 -1.01 -11.12
CA GLN A 4 -17.93 -0.83 -11.97
C GLN A 4 -18.58 0.53 -11.73
N ALA A 5 -18.63 0.98 -10.48
CA ALA A 5 -19.04 2.34 -10.12
C ALA A 5 -18.11 3.39 -10.72
N ALA A 6 -16.79 3.20 -10.66
CA ALA A 6 -15.79 4.11 -11.24
C ALA A 6 -15.92 4.18 -12.77
N LYS A 7 -16.07 3.05 -13.45
CA LYS A 7 -16.32 3.00 -14.91
C LYS A 7 -17.62 3.71 -15.29
N ALA A 8 -18.70 3.50 -14.54
CA ALA A 8 -19.98 4.17 -14.78
C ALA A 8 -19.85 5.69 -14.59
N LYS A 9 -19.12 6.13 -13.56
CA LYS A 9 -18.85 7.54 -13.29
C LYS A 9 -17.98 8.16 -14.39
N LEU A 10 -16.95 7.46 -14.85
CA LEU A 10 -16.11 7.88 -15.97
C LEU A 10 -16.92 8.04 -17.26
N ALA A 11 -17.77 7.06 -17.59
CA ALA A 11 -18.64 7.12 -18.77
C ALA A 11 -19.61 8.31 -18.70
N LYS A 12 -20.19 8.58 -17.53
CA LYS A 12 -21.02 9.77 -17.28
C LYS A 12 -20.24 11.06 -17.54
N TYR A 13 -19.03 11.18 -17.00
CA TYR A 13 -18.22 12.39 -17.21
C TYR A 13 -17.75 12.56 -18.65
N GLN A 14 -17.40 11.47 -19.34
CA GLN A 14 -17.09 11.49 -20.77
C GLN A 14 -18.29 11.94 -21.61
N SER A 15 -19.50 11.48 -21.26
CA SER A 15 -20.73 11.94 -21.93
C SER A 15 -20.95 13.45 -21.75
N ILE A 16 -20.75 13.97 -20.53
CA ILE A 16 -20.86 15.41 -20.24
C ILE A 16 -19.79 16.20 -21.00
N TRP A 17 -18.56 15.69 -21.06
CA TRP A 17 -17.50 16.33 -21.81
C TRP A 17 -17.85 16.43 -23.29
N ASN A 18 -18.23 15.32 -23.91
CA ASN A 18 -18.55 15.24 -25.34
C ASN A 18 -19.75 16.11 -25.73
N SER A 19 -20.69 16.38 -24.82
CA SER A 19 -21.81 17.31 -25.07
C SER A 19 -21.43 18.79 -24.92
N THR A 20 -20.36 19.08 -24.18
CA THR A 20 -19.97 20.46 -23.81
C THR A 20 -18.83 20.99 -24.68
N PHE A 21 -17.93 20.10 -25.12
CA PHE A 21 -16.71 20.46 -25.82
C PHE A 21 -16.58 19.69 -27.13
N VAL A 22 -16.03 20.36 -28.15
CA VAL A 22 -15.73 19.76 -29.47
C VAL A 22 -14.41 18.99 -29.46
N THR A 23 -13.56 19.25 -28.46
CA THR A 23 -12.27 18.58 -28.29
C THR A 23 -12.44 17.24 -27.56
N PRO A 24 -11.60 16.24 -27.85
CA PRO A 24 -11.61 14.99 -27.10
C PRO A 24 -11.34 15.24 -25.62
N CYS A 25 -11.91 14.40 -24.76
CA CYS A 25 -11.66 14.43 -23.33
C CYS A 25 -10.14 14.39 -23.07
N PRO A 26 -9.56 15.35 -22.33
CA PRO A 26 -8.14 15.37 -22.07
C PRO A 26 -7.75 14.07 -21.39
N VAL A 27 -6.78 13.37 -21.96
CA VAL A 27 -6.21 12.20 -21.29
C VAL A 27 -5.46 12.75 -20.08
N LEU A 28 -5.92 12.39 -18.87
CA LEU A 28 -5.19 12.67 -17.65
C LEU A 28 -3.88 11.86 -17.71
N ASP A 29 -2.81 12.53 -18.10
CA ASP A 29 -1.48 11.94 -18.08
C ASP A 29 -0.91 12.08 -16.67
N LEU A 30 -1.23 11.10 -15.82
CA LEU A 30 -0.73 11.05 -14.44
C LEU A 30 0.81 11.13 -14.37
N ARG A 31 1.51 10.71 -15.43
CA ARG A 31 2.99 10.78 -15.52
C ARG A 31 3.51 12.21 -15.67
N LYS A 32 2.67 13.15 -16.12
CA LYS A 32 2.99 14.58 -16.18
C LYS A 32 2.73 15.31 -14.88
N ILE A 33 2.07 14.68 -13.89
CA ILE A 33 1.96 15.24 -12.53
C ILE A 33 3.38 15.22 -11.95
N ARG A 34 4.01 16.39 -11.94
CA ARG A 34 5.42 16.55 -11.58
C ARG A 34 5.58 16.34 -10.08
N ARG A 35 6.08 15.16 -9.69
CA ARG A 35 6.41 14.89 -8.29
C ARG A 35 7.55 15.80 -7.84
N LYS A 36 7.44 16.33 -6.61
CA LYS A 36 8.51 17.11 -5.97
C LYS A 36 9.66 16.24 -5.49
N ARG A 37 9.39 14.97 -5.14
CA ARG A 37 10.37 13.99 -4.65
C ARG A 37 10.41 12.75 -5.54
N LYS A 38 11.60 12.14 -5.62
CA LYS A 38 11.77 10.80 -6.20
C LYS A 38 11.16 9.77 -5.24
N PRO A 39 10.39 8.79 -5.73
CA PRO A 39 9.85 7.74 -4.88
C PRO A 39 10.97 6.84 -4.36
N PHE A 40 10.85 6.37 -3.13
CA PHE A 40 11.79 5.38 -2.57
C PHE A 40 11.60 4.02 -3.24
N ILE A 41 10.35 3.52 -3.28
CA ILE A 41 10.01 2.30 -4.01
C ILE A 41 9.86 2.64 -5.49
N THR A 42 10.94 2.48 -6.24
CA THR A 42 10.92 2.55 -7.71
C THR A 42 10.43 1.24 -8.32
N LYS A 43 10.16 1.24 -9.62
CA LYS A 43 9.80 0.01 -10.33
C LYS A 43 10.91 -1.03 -10.25
N GLU A 44 12.15 -0.59 -10.41
CA GLU A 44 13.34 -1.46 -10.40
C GLU A 44 13.54 -2.10 -9.02
N LEU A 45 13.41 -1.30 -7.96
CA LEU A 45 13.45 -1.82 -6.60
C LEU A 45 12.28 -2.77 -6.38
N PHE A 46 11.05 -2.38 -6.73
CA PHE A 46 9.89 -3.24 -6.56
C PHE A 46 10.08 -4.57 -7.28
N ASP A 47 10.49 -4.59 -8.54
CA ASP A 47 10.68 -5.80 -9.35
C ASP A 47 11.75 -6.73 -8.77
N SER A 48 12.81 -6.21 -8.16
CA SER A 48 13.90 -7.01 -7.59
C SER A 48 13.53 -7.75 -6.30
N LEU A 49 12.50 -7.28 -5.57
CA LEU A 49 12.09 -7.89 -4.31
C LEU A 49 11.57 -9.32 -4.48
N ILE A 50 11.88 -10.20 -3.54
CA ILE A 50 11.37 -11.57 -3.51
C ILE A 50 10.19 -11.62 -2.53
N PRO A 51 8.95 -11.93 -2.98
CA PRO A 51 7.83 -12.07 -2.06
C PRO A 51 8.01 -13.30 -1.15
N CYS A 52 7.40 -13.27 0.03
CA CYS A 52 7.42 -14.32 1.05
C CYS A 52 8.85 -14.74 1.48
N SER A 53 9.79 -13.78 1.50
CA SER A 53 11.19 -14.04 1.83
C SER A 53 11.46 -14.20 3.33
N ASN A 54 10.53 -13.78 4.18
CA ASN A 54 10.67 -13.89 5.63
C ASN A 54 10.56 -15.35 6.09
N THR A 55 11.65 -15.88 6.63
CA THR A 55 11.75 -17.28 7.08
C THR A 55 11.13 -17.54 8.45
N LYS A 56 10.67 -16.51 9.17
CA LYS A 56 10.05 -16.66 10.49
C LYS A 56 8.80 -17.53 10.38
N LYS A 57 8.74 -18.58 11.22
CA LYS A 57 7.62 -19.53 11.28
C LYS A 57 6.27 -18.81 11.41
N ILE A 58 5.31 -19.22 10.60
CA ILE A 58 3.91 -18.78 10.69
C ILE A 58 3.19 -19.64 11.73
N ILE A 59 2.65 -18.99 12.77
CA ILE A 59 1.97 -19.66 13.89
C ILE A 59 0.48 -19.86 13.59
N ARG A 60 -0.15 -18.87 12.93
CA ARG A 60 -1.58 -18.84 12.61
C ARG A 60 -1.78 -18.61 11.11
N PRO A 61 -1.72 -19.67 10.28
CA PRO A 61 -1.76 -19.52 8.84
C PRO A 61 -3.12 -19.03 8.36
N ASN A 62 -3.12 -18.02 7.50
CA ASN A 62 -4.30 -17.50 6.82
C ASN A 62 -4.07 -17.57 5.30
N PRO A 63 -4.46 -18.66 4.61
CA PRO A 63 -4.19 -18.82 3.18
C PRO A 63 -5.13 -17.96 2.32
N TYR A 64 -4.59 -17.33 1.27
CA TYR A 64 -5.34 -16.60 0.25
C TYR A 64 -4.50 -16.44 -1.02
N ASN A 65 -5.08 -16.72 -2.19
CA ASN A 65 -4.41 -16.64 -3.50
C ASN A 65 -3.01 -17.28 -3.59
N GLY A 66 -2.80 -18.40 -2.89
CA GLY A 66 -1.53 -19.13 -2.89
C GLY A 66 -0.46 -18.56 -1.94
N ILE A 67 -0.76 -17.47 -1.22
CA ILE A 67 0.09 -16.90 -0.15
C ILE A 67 -0.50 -17.30 1.21
N VAL A 68 0.37 -17.55 2.19
CA VAL A 68 -0.04 -17.82 3.58
C VAL A 68 0.34 -16.61 4.44
N PHE A 69 -0.67 -15.88 4.91
CA PHE A 69 -0.49 -14.70 5.75
C PHE A 69 -0.38 -15.07 7.23
N ARG A 70 0.31 -14.23 8.02
CA ARG A 70 0.52 -14.45 9.48
C ARG A 70 -0.70 -14.13 10.31
N SER A 71 -1.60 -13.29 9.80
CA SER A 71 -2.79 -12.86 10.50
C SER A 71 -4.00 -12.73 9.57
N LYS A 72 -5.20 -12.68 10.17
CA LYS A 72 -6.45 -12.43 9.44
C LYS A 72 -6.45 -11.03 8.81
N SER A 73 -5.96 -10.04 9.55
CA SER A 73 -5.89 -8.63 9.14
C SER A 73 -4.97 -8.44 7.93
N GLU A 74 -3.80 -9.09 7.90
CA GLU A 74 -2.93 -9.07 6.71
C GLU A 74 -3.60 -9.68 5.48
N ARG A 75 -4.31 -10.81 5.63
CA ARG A 75 -5.09 -11.39 4.53
C ARG A 75 -6.16 -10.40 4.01
N GLU A 76 -6.84 -9.69 4.90
CA GLU A 76 -7.84 -8.68 4.50
C GLU A 76 -7.21 -7.48 3.77
N ILE A 77 -6.02 -7.05 4.18
CA ILE A 77 -5.25 -6.03 3.45
C ILE A 77 -4.93 -6.53 2.03
N ALA A 78 -4.44 -7.77 1.90
CA ALA A 78 -4.14 -8.38 0.60
C ALA A 78 -5.39 -8.49 -0.30
N GLU A 79 -6.52 -8.93 0.25
CA GLU A 79 -7.82 -8.97 -0.43
C GLU A 79 -8.25 -7.59 -0.93
N PHE A 80 -8.06 -6.56 -0.11
CA PHE A 80 -8.37 -5.19 -0.52
C PHE A 80 -7.45 -4.70 -1.64
N LEU A 81 -6.14 -4.90 -1.54
CA LEU A 81 -5.16 -4.53 -2.58
C LEU A 81 -5.48 -5.22 -3.91
N ASP A 82 -5.81 -6.52 -3.90
CA ASP A 82 -6.26 -7.25 -5.08
C ASP A 82 -7.55 -6.65 -5.66
N SER A 83 -8.50 -6.25 -4.81
CA SER A 83 -9.78 -5.69 -5.25
C SER A 83 -9.66 -4.35 -6.00
N ILE A 84 -8.56 -3.63 -5.78
CA ILE A 84 -8.22 -2.36 -6.44
C ILE A 84 -7.08 -2.50 -7.46
N ASP A 85 -6.71 -3.74 -7.81
CA ASP A 85 -5.66 -4.06 -8.79
C ASP A 85 -4.28 -3.45 -8.43
N VAL A 86 -3.96 -3.28 -7.14
CA VAL A 86 -2.65 -2.76 -6.68
C VAL A 86 -1.68 -3.93 -6.49
N PRO A 87 -0.60 -4.04 -7.30
CA PRO A 87 0.39 -5.09 -7.11
C PRO A 87 1.17 -4.89 -5.81
N TYR A 88 1.40 -5.98 -5.10
CA TYR A 88 2.19 -6.00 -3.86
C TYR A 88 3.10 -7.21 -3.77
N LYS A 89 4.09 -7.11 -2.88
CA LYS A 89 4.93 -8.21 -2.42
C LYS A 89 4.77 -8.31 -0.91
N TYR A 90 4.36 -9.49 -0.44
CA TYR A 90 4.17 -9.79 0.98
C TYR A 90 5.50 -10.21 1.61
N GLU A 91 5.85 -9.67 2.77
CA GLU A 91 7.12 -9.93 3.50
C GLU A 91 8.41 -10.02 2.64
N PRO A 92 8.65 -9.08 1.71
CA PRO A 92 9.93 -9.04 0.99
C PRO A 92 11.05 -8.56 1.90
N LEU A 93 12.29 -8.91 1.57
CA LEU A 93 13.47 -8.37 2.23
C LEU A 93 13.76 -6.97 1.70
N LEU A 94 13.84 -5.99 2.60
CA LEU A 94 14.43 -4.68 2.33
C LEU A 94 15.69 -4.51 3.18
N GLN A 95 16.72 -3.94 2.58
CA GLN A 95 18.00 -3.67 3.24
C GLN A 95 18.21 -2.17 3.37
N PHE A 96 18.48 -1.72 4.58
CA PHE A 96 18.76 -0.32 4.94
C PHE A 96 20.11 -0.26 5.66
N ASP A 97 21.17 0.18 4.97
CA ASP A 97 22.52 0.31 5.54
C ASP A 97 23.00 -0.94 6.30
N GLY A 98 22.77 -2.13 5.75
CA GLY A 98 23.11 -3.42 6.36
C GLY A 98 22.11 -3.94 7.39
N THR A 99 20.98 -3.25 7.57
CA THR A 99 19.85 -3.70 8.38
C THR A 99 18.80 -4.38 7.50
N ASP A 100 18.54 -5.65 7.75
CA ASP A 100 17.50 -6.42 7.09
C ASP A 100 16.14 -6.21 7.77
N VAL A 101 15.13 -5.82 7.00
CA VAL A 101 13.74 -5.72 7.46
C VAL A 101 12.79 -6.40 6.48
N HIS A 102 11.70 -6.93 7.04
CA HIS A 102 10.61 -7.52 6.28
C HIS A 102 9.34 -6.74 6.60
N PRO A 103 9.00 -5.70 5.81
CA PRO A 103 7.70 -5.06 5.93
C PRO A 103 6.58 -6.03 5.55
N ASP A 104 5.40 -5.84 6.10
CA ASP A 104 4.27 -6.73 5.78
C ASP A 104 3.92 -6.66 4.29
N PHE A 105 3.85 -5.45 3.71
CA PHE A 105 3.62 -5.26 2.28
C PHE A 105 4.51 -4.17 1.69
N VAL A 106 5.07 -4.44 0.52
CA VAL A 106 5.54 -3.40 -0.40
C VAL A 106 4.55 -3.36 -1.56
N CYS A 107 3.91 -2.22 -1.78
CA CYS A 107 2.93 -2.00 -2.84
C CYS A 107 3.55 -1.15 -3.95
N PHE A 108 3.09 -1.32 -5.18
CA PHE A 108 3.53 -0.50 -6.31
C PHE A 108 2.33 0.04 -7.09
N LEU A 109 2.42 1.29 -7.55
CA LEU A 109 1.42 1.96 -8.36
C LEU A 109 2.01 2.19 -9.77
N PRO A 110 1.76 1.29 -10.74
CA PRO A 110 2.36 1.35 -12.07
C PRO A 110 2.12 2.68 -12.79
N GLU A 111 0.92 3.25 -12.62
CA GLU A 111 0.51 4.51 -13.25
C GLU A 111 1.32 5.70 -12.74
N LEU A 112 1.82 5.63 -11.50
CA LEU A 112 2.56 6.70 -10.83
C LEU A 112 4.07 6.43 -10.77
N GLY A 113 4.51 5.25 -11.21
CA GLY A 113 5.91 4.83 -11.17
C GLY A 113 6.50 4.83 -9.75
N ALA A 114 5.66 4.60 -8.74
CA ALA A 114 6.06 4.66 -7.33
C ALA A 114 5.31 3.64 -6.49
N GLY A 115 5.97 3.16 -5.46
CA GLY A 115 5.36 2.32 -4.44
C GLY A 115 5.37 2.96 -3.06
N PHE A 116 4.78 2.23 -2.13
CA PHE A 116 4.71 2.56 -0.71
C PHE A 116 4.74 1.27 0.12
N ILE A 117 5.11 1.40 1.39
CA ILE A 117 5.19 0.29 2.33
C ILE A 117 3.93 0.30 3.23
N ILE A 118 3.38 -0.86 3.55
CA ILE A 118 2.37 -1.02 4.60
C ILE A 118 2.95 -1.91 5.69
N GLU A 119 2.87 -1.44 6.94
CA GLU A 119 3.16 -2.19 8.15
C GLU A 119 1.86 -2.32 8.94
N HIS A 120 1.43 -3.56 9.22
CA HIS A 120 0.26 -3.85 10.02
C HIS A 120 0.63 -4.25 11.43
N CYS A 121 0.35 -3.33 12.35
CA CYS A 121 0.51 -3.55 13.76
C CYS A 121 -0.62 -4.39 14.34
N GLY A 122 -0.38 -5.70 14.48
CA GLY A 122 -1.22 -6.56 15.30
C GLY A 122 -1.35 -6.02 16.74
N LEU A 123 -2.16 -6.69 17.56
CA LEU A 123 -2.46 -6.37 18.97
C LEU A 123 -1.34 -5.61 19.70
N ILE A 124 -1.42 -4.27 19.68
CA ILE A 124 -0.39 -3.39 20.22
C ILE A 124 -0.28 -3.49 21.76
N ASP A 125 -1.30 -4.08 22.38
CA ASP A 125 -1.40 -4.33 23.83
C ASP A 125 -0.39 -5.39 24.32
N LYS A 126 0.31 -6.09 23.41
CA LYS A 126 1.46 -6.95 23.74
C LYS A 126 2.76 -6.21 23.43
N GLY A 127 3.46 -5.80 24.50
CA GLY A 127 4.59 -4.85 24.45
C GLY A 127 5.69 -5.12 23.42
N ASP A 128 5.94 -6.39 23.06
CA ASP A 128 6.95 -6.77 22.06
C ASP A 128 6.68 -6.17 20.66
N TYR A 129 5.42 -5.86 20.35
CA TYR A 129 5.05 -5.30 19.04
C TYR A 129 5.45 -3.83 18.88
N ILE A 130 5.45 -3.08 19.99
CA ILE A 130 5.70 -1.64 20.01
C ILE A 130 7.16 -1.35 19.62
N GLU A 131 8.11 -2.14 20.14
CA GLU A 131 9.53 -1.92 19.86
C GLU A 131 9.88 -2.15 18.39
N LYS A 132 9.38 -3.24 17.78
CA LYS A 132 9.58 -3.52 16.34
C LYS A 132 8.98 -2.40 15.49
N THR A 133 7.78 -1.94 15.85
CA THR A 133 7.07 -0.86 15.15
C THR A 133 7.85 0.45 15.20
N ILE A 134 8.30 0.84 16.39
CA ILE A 134 9.12 2.04 16.59
C ILE A 134 10.44 1.91 15.84
N PHE A 135 11.06 0.73 15.85
CA PHE A 135 12.28 0.47 15.10
C PHE A 135 12.08 0.68 13.59
N SER A 136 11.10 0.02 12.98
CA SER A 136 10.79 0.19 11.54
C SER A 136 10.45 1.65 11.22
N PHE A 137 9.66 2.32 12.05
CA PHE A 137 9.34 3.73 11.87
C PHE A 137 10.59 4.61 11.87
N ARG A 138 11.49 4.43 12.85
CA ARG A 138 12.74 5.20 12.95
C ARG A 138 13.68 4.88 11.80
N LEU A 139 13.76 3.62 11.39
CA LEU A 139 14.57 3.18 10.25
C LEU A 139 14.11 3.84 8.95
N TYR A 140 12.81 3.80 8.65
CA TYR A 140 12.28 4.42 7.43
C TYR A 140 12.47 5.94 7.44
N THR A 141 12.17 6.60 8.56
CA THR A 141 12.32 8.06 8.67
C THR A 141 13.78 8.51 8.62
N SER A 142 14.73 7.76 9.20
CA SER A 142 16.16 8.08 9.11
C SER A 142 16.74 7.95 7.70
N HIS A 143 16.12 7.12 6.85
CA HIS A 143 16.47 6.98 5.43
C HIS A 143 15.66 7.92 4.53
N GLY A 144 14.96 8.88 5.11
CA GLY A 144 14.26 9.94 4.39
C GLY A 144 12.91 9.55 3.80
N LEU A 145 12.34 8.40 4.18
CA LEU A 145 10.96 8.05 3.85
C LEU A 145 10.00 8.85 4.72
N LEU A 146 8.90 9.32 4.14
CA LEU A 146 7.88 10.10 4.83
C LEU A 146 6.65 9.25 5.19
N PRO A 147 6.20 9.29 6.46
CA PRO A 147 4.96 8.63 6.86
C PRO A 147 3.77 9.26 6.15
N GLY A 148 2.82 8.43 5.71
CA GLY A 148 1.65 8.86 4.94
C GLY A 148 1.95 9.19 3.48
N TYR A 149 3.17 8.93 2.99
CA TYR A 149 3.54 9.09 1.58
C TYR A 149 4.36 7.89 1.07
N ASP A 150 5.47 7.58 1.75
CA ASP A 150 6.36 6.48 1.40
C ASP A 150 6.01 5.20 2.18
N PHE A 151 5.38 5.33 3.35
CA PHE A 151 4.89 4.20 4.14
C PHE A 151 3.68 4.53 5.00
N LEU A 152 2.91 3.51 5.36
CA LEU A 152 1.72 3.57 6.20
C LEU A 152 1.83 2.52 7.31
N PHE A 153 1.54 2.93 8.55
CA PHE A 153 1.30 2.00 9.65
C PHE A 153 -0.20 1.89 9.89
N THR A 154 -0.69 0.66 9.95
CA THR A 154 -2.04 0.34 10.42
C THR A 154 -1.92 -0.37 11.76
N TYR A 155 -2.94 -0.33 12.62
CA TYR A 155 -2.88 -1.00 13.91
C TYR A 155 -4.22 -1.53 14.37
N GLU A 156 -4.18 -2.55 15.22
CA GLU A 156 -5.34 -3.09 15.93
C GLU A 156 -5.10 -3.18 17.43
N THR A 157 -6.17 -3.01 18.20
CA THR A 157 -6.18 -3.17 19.67
C THR A 157 -7.29 -4.12 20.06
N GLU A 158 -7.25 -4.70 21.27
CA GLU A 158 -8.35 -5.58 21.72
C GLU A 158 -9.69 -4.83 21.79
N ALA A 159 -9.64 -3.55 22.15
CA ALA A 159 -10.83 -2.69 22.24
C ALA A 159 -11.40 -2.28 20.88
N PHE A 160 -10.57 -2.26 19.84
CA PHE A 160 -10.95 -1.82 18.49
C PHE A 160 -10.40 -2.79 17.45
N PRO A 161 -11.07 -3.95 17.23
CA PRO A 161 -10.71 -4.85 16.14
C PRO A 161 -10.89 -4.11 14.80
N PRO A 162 -9.96 -4.27 13.85
CA PRO A 162 -10.01 -3.52 12.61
C PRO A 162 -11.18 -4.04 11.77
N THR A 163 -11.96 -3.12 11.23
CA THR A 163 -12.95 -3.43 10.20
C THR A 163 -12.30 -3.32 8.82
N SER A 164 -12.86 -3.98 7.81
CA SER A 164 -12.35 -3.81 6.44
C SER A 164 -12.36 -2.34 5.99
N ASP A 165 -13.36 -1.57 6.42
CA ASP A 165 -13.46 -0.13 6.16
C ASP A 165 -12.29 0.68 6.75
N TYR A 166 -11.69 0.23 7.85
CA TYR A 166 -10.50 0.88 8.42
C TYR A 166 -9.33 0.78 7.44
N PHE A 167 -9.02 -0.41 6.91
CA PHE A 167 -7.94 -0.58 5.94
C PHE A 167 -8.20 0.19 4.66
N VAL A 168 -9.44 0.15 4.15
CA VAL A 168 -9.87 0.95 3.00
C VAL A 168 -9.59 2.43 3.24
N SER A 169 -9.98 2.97 4.40
CA SER A 169 -9.78 4.37 4.77
C SER A 169 -8.29 4.75 4.82
N GLN A 170 -7.46 3.94 5.47
CA GLN A 170 -6.02 4.24 5.61
C GLN A 170 -5.29 4.15 4.26
N ILE A 171 -5.57 3.12 3.47
CA ILE A 171 -4.94 2.94 2.17
C ILE A 171 -5.42 4.03 1.19
N THR A 172 -6.69 4.41 1.22
CA THR A 172 -7.19 5.52 0.39
C THR A 172 -6.47 6.84 0.73
N LYS A 173 -6.21 7.13 2.01
CA LYS A 173 -5.46 8.34 2.40
C LYS A 173 -4.05 8.39 1.83
N ILE A 174 -3.31 7.28 1.86
CA ILE A 174 -1.95 7.28 1.28
C ILE A 174 -2.01 7.37 -0.24
N LEU A 175 -2.98 6.74 -0.89
CA LEU A 175 -3.19 6.87 -2.34
C LEU A 175 -3.52 8.33 -2.72
N ASP A 176 -4.39 8.99 -1.97
CA ASP A 176 -4.72 10.40 -2.17
C ASP A 176 -3.49 11.29 -1.98
N ALA A 177 -2.68 11.04 -0.94
CA ALA A 177 -1.44 11.77 -0.68
C ALA A 177 -0.42 11.59 -1.82
N ILE A 178 -0.30 10.38 -2.36
CA ILE A 178 0.59 10.08 -3.49
C ILE A 178 0.08 10.73 -4.79
N CYS A 179 -1.23 10.79 -5.00
CA CYS A 179 -1.87 11.35 -6.19
C CYS A 179 -2.01 12.88 -6.16
N SER A 180 -1.86 13.52 -4.99
CA SER A 180 -2.00 14.97 -4.86
C SER A 180 -0.83 15.71 -5.53
N PRO A 181 -1.10 16.74 -6.37
CA PRO A 181 -0.08 17.52 -7.08
C PRO A 181 0.78 18.43 -6.17
#